data_AF-A0A2H9QUR0-F1
#
_entry.id   AF-A0A2H9QUR0-F1
#
_cell.length_a   1.000
_cell.length_b   1.000
_cell.length_c   1.000
_cell.angle_alpha   90.00
_cell.angle_beta   90.00
_cell.angle_gamma   90.00
#
_symmetry.space_group_name_H-M   'P 1'
#
loop_
_entity.id
_entity.type
_entity.pdbx_description
1 polymer ?
#
loop_
_entity_poly.entity_id
_entity_poly.type
_entity_poly.pdbx_seq_one_letter_code
_entity_poly.pdbx_strand_id
1 'polypeptide(L)'
;MQSLFHGGRKGENGVYMTCMGEPVFKLKRFLSSLSFYDEKLVEGSLISFWDFSRTADSEWPNKMLIDIVEFVKKNKPKRIVIDPLPLSINFKSLLEYRKYLYAFFSTLSQLEVFTIIIGEESDTPITQLEDYMVDGVISMELKPLNNPSSYGNFLRIKKMRGTAHAKNVLRLNFTGDGISIADVGKMLQEGAEQ
;
A
#
# COMPACT_ATOMS: atom_id res chain seq x y z
N MET A 1 6.19 -0.73 -2.69
CA MET A 1 7.30 -0.88 -3.68
C MET A 1 7.84 -2.29 -3.84
N GLN A 2 8.27 -3.00 -2.78
CA GLN A 2 8.87 -4.34 -2.90
C GLN A 2 8.01 -5.35 -3.70
N SER A 3 6.68 -5.32 -3.54
CA SER A 3 5.75 -6.14 -4.34
C SER A 3 5.79 -5.84 -5.85
N LEU A 4 5.98 -4.58 -6.24
CA LEU A 4 6.09 -4.19 -7.65
C LEU A 4 7.37 -4.75 -8.27
N PHE A 5 8.52 -4.55 -7.63
CA PHE A 5 9.80 -5.07 -8.12
C PHE A 5 9.83 -6.60 -8.17
N HIS A 6 9.20 -7.28 -7.21
CA HIS A 6 9.02 -8.73 -7.26
C HIS A 6 8.21 -9.17 -8.48
N GLY A 7 7.10 -8.47 -8.80
CA GLY A 7 6.33 -8.71 -10.02
C GLY A 7 7.14 -8.43 -11.29
N GLY A 8 7.88 -7.32 -11.32
CA GLY A 8 8.72 -6.95 -12.45
C GLY A 8 9.79 -7.99 -12.79
N ARG A 9 10.43 -8.61 -11.78
CA ARG A 9 11.35 -9.74 -12.01
C ARG A 9 10.69 -10.96 -12.65
N LYS A 10 9.36 -11.09 -12.52
CA LYS A 10 8.55 -12.14 -13.17
C LYS A 10 7.95 -11.69 -14.50
N GLY A 11 8.31 -10.51 -15.00
CA GLY A 11 7.77 -9.94 -16.25
C GLY A 11 6.40 -9.28 -16.10
N GLU A 12 5.92 -9.05 -14.87
CA GLU A 12 4.65 -8.36 -14.62
C GLU A 12 4.88 -6.85 -14.64
N ASN A 13 4.18 -6.12 -15.51
CA ASN A 13 4.21 -4.66 -15.49
C ASN A 13 3.48 -4.13 -14.25
N GLY A 14 4.13 -3.19 -13.57
CA GLY A 14 3.71 -2.66 -12.29
C GLY A 14 3.76 -1.13 -12.27
N VAL A 15 2.80 -0.51 -11.60
CA VAL A 15 2.74 0.96 -11.53
C VAL A 15 2.59 1.40 -10.08
N TYR A 16 3.48 2.28 -9.65
CA TYR A 16 3.31 3.03 -8.42
C TYR A 16 2.65 4.36 -8.74
N MET A 17 1.51 4.64 -8.12
CA MET A 17 0.73 5.83 -8.35
C MET A 17 0.68 6.67 -7.07
N THR A 18 1.08 7.95 -7.17
CA THR A 18 1.14 8.89 -6.06
C THR A 18 0.40 10.18 -6.38
N CYS A 19 -0.20 10.83 -5.38
CA CYS A 19 -0.92 12.11 -5.58
C CYS A 19 -0.51 13.20 -4.58
N MET A 20 -0.11 12.81 -3.37
CA MET A 20 0.27 13.74 -2.28
C MET A 20 1.54 13.27 -1.58
N GLY A 21 2.42 12.62 -2.33
CA GLY A 21 3.62 11.97 -1.80
C GLY A 21 4.91 12.71 -2.09
N GLU A 22 5.99 12.09 -1.63
CA GLU A 22 7.35 12.45 -1.95
C GLU A 22 7.55 12.52 -3.49
N PRO A 23 8.22 13.55 -4.03
CA PRO A 23 8.51 13.62 -5.46
C PRO A 23 9.15 12.33 -5.97
N VAL A 24 8.72 11.86 -7.15
CA VAL A 24 9.16 10.57 -7.72
C VAL A 24 10.69 10.44 -7.74
N PHE A 25 11.43 11.53 -8.01
CA PHE A 25 12.90 11.49 -8.00
C PHE A 25 13.48 11.16 -6.62
N LYS A 26 12.90 11.70 -5.54
CA LYS A 26 13.36 11.47 -4.17
C LYS A 26 12.96 10.06 -3.70
N LEU A 27 11.78 9.58 -4.11
CA LEU A 27 11.40 8.18 -3.91
C LEU A 27 12.38 7.22 -4.60
N LYS A 28 12.71 7.44 -5.88
CA LYS A 28 13.71 6.62 -6.60
C LYS A 28 15.07 6.62 -5.91
N ARG A 29 15.52 7.77 -5.39
CA ARG A 29 16.77 7.87 -4.61
C ARG A 29 16.73 7.06 -3.31
N PHE A 30 15.60 7.00 -2.62
CA PHE A 30 15.49 6.14 -1.44
C PHE A 30 15.49 4.65 -1.83
N LEU A 31 14.77 4.31 -2.89
CA LEU A 31 14.70 2.94 -3.38
C LEU A 31 16.04 2.42 -3.89
N SER A 32 16.89 3.26 -4.46
CA SER A 32 18.20 2.84 -4.98
C SER A 32 19.15 2.28 -3.92
N SER A 33 18.87 2.52 -2.63
CA SER A 33 19.61 1.93 -1.51
C SER A 33 19.15 0.52 -1.13
N LEU A 34 18.02 0.05 -1.68
CA LEU A 34 17.40 -1.22 -1.33
C LEU A 34 17.76 -2.29 -2.36
N SER A 35 18.15 -3.49 -1.90
CA SER A 35 18.61 -4.56 -2.79
C SER A 35 17.53 -5.08 -3.75
N PHE A 36 16.26 -4.90 -3.41
CA PHE A 36 15.16 -5.26 -4.30
C PHE A 36 14.93 -4.26 -5.44
N TYR A 37 15.52 -3.07 -5.41
CA TYR A 37 15.40 -2.10 -6.50
C TYR A 37 16.22 -2.54 -7.71
N ASP A 38 15.64 -2.38 -8.90
CA ASP A 38 16.31 -2.69 -10.16
C ASP A 38 16.02 -1.57 -11.16
N GLU A 39 17.05 -0.77 -11.45
CA GLU A 39 16.95 0.38 -12.35
C GLU A 39 16.56 -0.02 -13.77
N LYS A 40 16.97 -1.22 -14.23
CA LYS A 40 16.65 -1.71 -15.58
C LYS A 40 15.15 -1.93 -15.75
N LEU A 41 14.45 -2.35 -14.68
CA LEU A 41 13.00 -2.52 -14.72
C LEU A 41 12.28 -1.18 -14.81
N VAL A 42 12.88 -0.11 -14.28
CA VAL A 42 12.35 1.25 -14.34
C VAL A 42 12.60 1.87 -15.72
N GLU A 43 13.84 1.79 -16.22
CA GLU A 43 14.21 2.28 -17.55
C GLU A 43 13.47 1.54 -18.66
N GLY A 44 13.31 0.22 -18.52
CA GLY A 44 12.52 -0.63 -19.42
C GLY A 44 11.00 -0.42 -19.32
N SER A 45 10.52 0.52 -18.49
CA SER A 45 9.10 0.83 -18.29
C SER A 45 8.25 -0.34 -17.79
N LEU A 46 8.87 -1.41 -17.29
CA LEU A 46 8.15 -2.51 -16.67
C LEU A 46 7.62 -2.08 -15.29
N ILE A 47 8.39 -1.29 -14.55
CA ILE A 47 7.96 -0.59 -13.35
C ILE A 47 7.89 0.90 -13.63
N SER A 48 6.70 1.46 -13.66
CA SER A 48 6.49 2.89 -13.88
C SER A 48 5.99 3.61 -12.62
N PHE A 49 6.23 4.91 -12.59
CA PHE A 49 5.80 5.80 -11.52
C PHE A 49 4.89 6.84 -12.15
N TRP A 50 3.70 6.99 -11.57
CA TRP A 50 2.73 7.95 -12.03
C TRP A 50 2.36 8.90 -10.90
N ASP A 51 2.44 10.19 -11.20
CA ASP A 51 2.26 11.26 -10.23
C ASP A 51 1.05 12.11 -10.63
N PHE A 52 -0.07 11.88 -9.95
CA PHE A 52 -1.32 12.61 -10.09
C PHE A 52 -1.26 14.02 -9.54
N SER A 53 -0.25 14.40 -8.73
CA SER A 53 -0.14 15.77 -8.23
C SER A 53 -0.05 16.79 -9.37
N ARG A 54 0.45 16.36 -10.54
CA ARG A 54 0.55 17.16 -11.76
C ARG A 54 -0.79 17.36 -12.46
N THR A 55 -1.78 16.51 -12.18
CA THR A 55 -3.13 16.56 -12.75
C THR A 55 -4.21 16.85 -11.71
N ALA A 56 -3.82 17.02 -10.45
CA ALA A 56 -4.68 17.42 -9.34
C ALA A 56 -5.16 18.87 -9.57
N ASP A 57 -6.36 18.97 -10.14
CA ASP A 57 -7.11 20.21 -10.30
C ASP A 57 -8.23 20.28 -9.24
N SER A 58 -9.14 21.24 -9.38
CA SER A 58 -10.29 21.41 -8.48
C SER A 58 -11.24 20.21 -8.42
N GLU A 59 -11.09 19.21 -9.30
CA GLU A 59 -11.92 18.01 -9.34
C GLU A 59 -11.29 16.81 -8.60
N TRP A 60 -10.12 17.00 -8.01
CA TRP A 60 -9.54 16.03 -7.09
C TRP A 60 -10.39 15.93 -5.80
N PRO A 61 -10.65 14.72 -5.26
CA PRO A 61 -10.15 13.39 -5.68
C PRO A 61 -11.05 12.61 -6.64
N ASN A 62 -12.18 13.17 -7.09
CA ASN A 62 -13.13 12.46 -7.97
C ASN A 62 -12.49 12.10 -9.32
N LYS A 63 -11.72 13.01 -9.91
CA LYS A 63 -11.02 12.81 -11.19
C LYS A 63 -9.96 11.70 -11.12
N MET A 64 -9.34 11.50 -9.96
CA MET A 64 -8.32 10.45 -9.76
C MET A 64 -8.83 9.06 -10.14
N LEU A 65 -10.09 8.74 -9.82
CA LEU A 65 -10.66 7.43 -10.15
C LEU A 65 -10.79 7.24 -11.67
N ILE A 66 -11.23 8.29 -12.38
CA ILE A 66 -11.36 8.28 -13.84
C ILE A 66 -9.99 8.09 -14.48
N ASP A 67 -9.00 8.88 -14.04
CA ASP A 67 -7.63 8.80 -14.54
C ASP A 67 -7.05 7.39 -14.32
N ILE A 68 -7.23 6.78 -13.14
CA ILE A 68 -6.79 5.40 -12.87
C ILE A 68 -7.41 4.41 -13.86
N VAL A 69 -8.72 4.51 -14.10
CA VAL A 69 -9.43 3.60 -15.00
C VAL A 69 -8.90 3.73 -16.43
N GLU A 70 -8.74 4.96 -16.93
CA GLU A 70 -8.20 5.20 -18.27
C GLU A 70 -6.77 4.68 -18.41
N PHE A 71 -5.94 4.94 -17.41
CA PHE A 71 -4.57 4.46 -17.37
C PHE A 71 -4.51 2.94 -17.37
N VAL A 72 -5.32 2.27 -16.54
CA VAL A 72 -5.34 0.80 -16.46
C VAL A 72 -5.84 0.20 -17.76
N LYS A 73 -6.88 0.76 -18.39
CA LYS A 73 -7.37 0.30 -19.70
C LYS A 73 -6.32 0.45 -20.80
N LYS A 74 -5.58 1.55 -20.81
CA LYS A 74 -4.55 1.84 -21.82
C LYS A 74 -3.30 0.99 -21.63
N ASN A 75 -2.77 0.92 -20.41
CA ASN A 75 -1.46 0.34 -20.12
C ASN A 75 -1.53 -1.13 -19.64
N LYS A 76 -2.72 -1.60 -19.27
CA LYS A 76 -2.99 -2.98 -18.81
C LYS A 76 -1.95 -3.48 -17.78
N PRO A 77 -1.72 -2.75 -16.67
CA PRO A 77 -0.79 -3.18 -15.63
C PRO A 77 -1.29 -4.47 -14.97
N LYS A 78 -0.35 -5.32 -14.56
CA LYS A 78 -0.65 -6.50 -13.72
C LYS A 78 -0.69 -6.15 -12.24
N ARG A 79 0.05 -5.11 -11.83
CA ARG A 79 0.05 -4.61 -10.44
C ARG A 79 -0.07 -3.09 -10.39
N ILE A 80 -0.86 -2.59 -9.46
CA ILE A 80 -0.86 -1.17 -9.10
C ILE A 80 -0.68 -1.00 -7.60
N VAL A 81 0.08 0.01 -7.22
CA VAL A 81 0.17 0.52 -5.85
C VAL A 81 -0.35 1.94 -5.86
N ILE A 82 -1.33 2.25 -5.02
CA ILE A 82 -1.91 3.58 -4.87
C ILE A 82 -1.51 4.12 -3.50
N ASP A 83 -0.80 5.26 -3.48
CA ASP A 83 -0.23 5.83 -2.25
C ASP A 83 -0.32 7.38 -2.22
N PRO A 84 -1.12 8.00 -1.33
CA PRO A 84 -2.07 7.38 -0.41
C PRO A 84 -3.48 7.27 -1.00
N LEU A 85 -4.36 6.55 -0.30
CA LEU A 85 -5.82 6.70 -0.44
C LEU A 85 -6.22 8.14 -0.06
N PRO A 86 -7.09 8.83 -0.81
CA PRO A 86 -7.51 10.18 -0.47
C PRO A 86 -8.14 10.26 0.93
N LEU A 87 -7.62 11.15 1.77
CA LEU A 87 -8.12 11.33 3.14
C LEU A 87 -9.50 12.01 3.17
N SER A 88 -10.31 11.71 4.19
CA SER A 88 -11.66 12.27 4.35
C SER A 88 -11.71 13.79 4.45
N ILE A 89 -10.63 14.45 4.87
CA ILE A 89 -10.51 15.91 4.97
C ILE A 89 -10.61 16.60 3.59
N ASN A 90 -10.39 15.86 2.52
CA ASN A 90 -10.45 16.36 1.15
C ASN A 90 -11.87 16.41 0.58
N PHE A 91 -12.87 16.08 1.39
CA PHE A 91 -14.28 16.02 1.00
C PHE A 91 -15.11 16.96 1.84
N LYS A 92 -16.22 17.47 1.30
CA LYS A 92 -17.08 18.44 2.01
C LYS A 92 -17.85 17.80 3.15
N SER A 93 -18.03 16.48 3.12
CA SER A 93 -18.72 15.74 4.16
C SER A 93 -18.29 14.27 4.21
N LEU A 94 -18.51 13.63 5.36
CA LEU A 94 -18.32 12.19 5.51
C LEU A 94 -19.20 11.36 4.58
N LEU A 95 -20.41 11.83 4.26
CA LEU A 95 -21.29 11.14 3.33
C LEU A 95 -20.71 11.13 1.92
N GLU A 96 -20.14 12.26 1.48
CA GLU A 96 -19.46 12.36 0.19
C GLU A 96 -18.23 11.45 0.14
N TYR A 97 -17.41 11.44 1.19
CA TYR A 97 -16.27 10.54 1.30
C TYR A 97 -16.68 9.06 1.21
N ARG A 98 -17.74 8.65 1.93
CA ARG A 98 -18.24 7.27 1.86
C ARG A 98 -18.74 6.89 0.46
N LYS A 99 -19.42 7.80 -0.24
CA LYS A 99 -19.85 7.59 -1.64
C LYS A 99 -18.64 7.44 -2.55
N TYR A 100 -17.62 8.28 -2.36
CA TYR A 100 -16.36 8.18 -3.10
C TYR A 100 -15.68 6.84 -2.89
N LEU A 101 -15.47 6.42 -1.63
CA LEU A 101 -14.84 5.13 -1.32
C LEU A 101 -15.62 3.96 -1.94
N TYR A 102 -16.95 4.00 -1.87
CA TYR A 102 -17.78 2.96 -2.49
C TYR A 102 -17.54 2.88 -4.00
N ALA A 103 -17.58 4.02 -4.68
CA ALA A 103 -17.31 4.07 -6.12
C ALA A 103 -15.86 3.63 -6.44
N PHE A 104 -14.90 4.07 -5.63
CA PHE A 104 -13.48 3.80 -5.79
C PHE A 104 -13.19 2.30 -5.71
N PHE A 105 -13.53 1.65 -4.59
CA PHE A 105 -13.28 0.22 -4.43
C PHE A 105 -14.10 -0.64 -5.39
N SER A 106 -15.37 -0.30 -5.63
CA SER A 106 -16.23 -1.04 -6.58
C SER A 106 -15.72 -0.94 -8.01
N THR A 107 -15.09 0.16 -8.38
CA THR A 107 -14.49 0.33 -9.72
C THR A 107 -13.17 -0.44 -9.80
N LEU A 108 -12.30 -0.34 -8.79
CA LEU A 108 -11.03 -1.07 -8.79
C LEU A 108 -11.22 -2.59 -8.82
N SER A 109 -12.24 -3.12 -8.15
CA SER A 109 -12.54 -4.56 -8.18
C SER A 109 -12.94 -5.08 -9.57
N GLN A 110 -13.44 -4.20 -10.44
CA GLN A 110 -13.80 -4.53 -11.83
C GLN A 110 -12.60 -4.45 -12.80
N LEU A 111 -11.46 -3.90 -12.37
CA LEU A 111 -10.30 -3.74 -13.24
C LEU A 111 -9.48 -5.03 -13.43
N GLU A 112 -9.73 -6.07 -12.63
CA GLU A 112 -8.99 -7.34 -12.66
C GLU A 112 -7.46 -7.15 -12.52
N VAL A 113 -7.03 -6.14 -11.75
CA VAL A 113 -5.62 -5.82 -11.48
C VAL A 113 -5.30 -6.02 -10.01
N PHE A 114 -4.16 -6.65 -9.72
CA PHE A 114 -3.68 -6.75 -8.33
C PHE A 114 -3.34 -5.36 -7.78
N THR A 115 -4.11 -4.92 -6.80
CA THR A 115 -4.09 -3.55 -6.31
C THR A 115 -3.71 -3.52 -4.83
N ILE A 116 -2.67 -2.76 -4.50
CA ILE A 116 -2.32 -2.41 -3.12
C ILE A 116 -2.66 -0.94 -2.92
N ILE A 117 -3.37 -0.63 -1.85
CA ILE A 117 -3.73 0.74 -1.49
C ILE A 117 -3.12 1.02 -0.12
N ILE A 118 -2.45 2.16 0.00
CA ILE A 118 -1.84 2.63 1.24
C ILE A 118 -2.78 3.68 1.82
N GLY A 119 -3.44 3.33 2.93
CA GLY A 119 -4.26 4.26 3.71
C GLY A 119 -3.55 4.60 5.01
N GLU A 120 -3.76 5.81 5.49
CA GLU A 120 -3.35 6.20 6.84
C GLU A 120 -4.47 5.80 7.83
N GLU A 121 -4.11 5.07 8.88
CA GLU A 121 -5.05 4.78 9.96
C GLU A 121 -5.22 6.05 10.79
N SER A 122 -6.40 6.65 10.73
CA SER A 122 -6.83 7.67 11.69
C SER A 122 -7.68 7.02 12.77
N ASP A 123 -7.65 7.56 13.99
CA ASP A 123 -8.49 7.13 15.12
C ASP A 123 -10.00 7.33 14.88
N THR A 124 -10.40 7.78 13.68
CA THR A 124 -11.79 8.02 13.34
C THR A 124 -12.47 6.72 12.88
N PRO A 125 -13.73 6.47 13.28
CA PRO A 125 -14.46 5.24 12.92
C PRO A 125 -14.66 5.01 11.41
N ILE A 126 -14.35 6.02 10.58
CA ILE A 126 -14.60 6.01 9.14
C ILE A 126 -13.67 5.04 8.41
N THR A 127 -12.44 4.85 8.91
CA THR A 127 -11.45 3.91 8.36
C THR A 127 -11.94 2.45 8.39
N GLN A 128 -12.94 2.12 9.21
CA GLN A 128 -13.53 0.79 9.25
C GLN A 128 -14.39 0.47 8.00
N LEU A 129 -14.91 1.47 7.27
CA LEU A 129 -15.71 1.20 6.06
C LEU A 129 -14.84 0.62 4.93
N GLU A 130 -13.63 1.14 4.79
CA GLU A 130 -12.63 0.72 3.79
C GLU A 130 -12.34 -0.78 3.95
N ASP A 131 -12.20 -1.23 5.20
CA ASP A 131 -11.95 -2.62 5.56
C ASP A 131 -13.01 -3.58 5.02
N TYR A 132 -14.28 -3.19 4.86
CA TYR A 132 -15.33 -4.08 4.33
C TYR A 132 -15.29 -4.21 2.81
N MET A 133 -14.77 -3.20 2.11
CA MET A 133 -14.83 -3.06 0.66
C MET A 133 -13.68 -3.75 -0.08
N VAL A 134 -12.60 -4.06 0.63
CA VAL A 134 -11.41 -4.74 0.07
C VAL A 134 -11.39 -6.24 0.36
N ASP A 135 -10.57 -7.01 -0.35
CA ASP A 135 -10.43 -8.45 -0.09
C ASP A 135 -9.45 -8.78 1.03
N GLY A 136 -8.44 -7.94 1.23
CA GLY A 136 -7.41 -8.10 2.26
C GLY A 136 -7.14 -6.79 2.99
N VAL A 137 -6.85 -6.89 4.29
CA VAL A 137 -6.50 -5.75 5.15
C VAL A 137 -5.28 -6.12 5.97
N ILE A 138 -4.21 -5.34 5.82
CA ILE A 138 -2.97 -5.45 6.57
C ILE A 138 -2.80 -4.16 7.36
N SER A 139 -2.80 -4.24 8.69
CA SER A 139 -2.52 -3.10 9.57
C SER A 139 -1.09 -3.14 10.06
N MET A 140 -0.41 -2.00 10.02
CA MET A 140 0.94 -1.82 10.52
C MET A 140 0.93 -0.76 11.62
N GLU A 141 1.58 -1.05 12.74
CA GLU A 141 1.56 -0.18 13.92
C GLU A 141 2.94 -0.13 14.60
N LEU A 142 3.30 1.05 15.09
CA LEU A 142 4.48 1.24 15.93
C LEU A 142 4.03 1.18 17.40
N LYS A 143 4.54 0.21 18.17
CA LYS A 143 4.16 0.02 19.57
C LYS A 143 5.36 0.05 20.50
N PRO A 144 5.21 0.57 21.73
CA PRO A 144 6.28 0.48 22.73
C PRO A 144 6.56 -0.98 23.05
N LEU A 145 7.84 -1.30 23.25
CA LEU A 145 8.31 -2.58 23.76
C LEU A 145 8.30 -2.53 25.30
N ASN A 146 8.84 -3.56 25.94
CA ASN A 146 8.93 -3.64 27.41
C ASN A 146 9.66 -2.43 28.05
N ASN A 147 10.51 -1.73 27.28
CA ASN A 147 11.08 -0.44 27.66
C ASN A 147 10.28 0.69 26.97
N PRO A 148 9.72 1.65 27.73
CA PRO A 148 8.92 2.76 27.17
C PRO A 148 9.70 3.68 26.20
N SER A 149 11.03 3.63 26.19
CA SER A 149 11.87 4.38 25.23
C SER A 149 12.20 3.59 23.96
N SER A 150 11.69 2.36 23.80
CA SER A 150 11.95 1.50 22.64
C SER A 150 10.65 1.12 21.97
N TYR A 151 10.60 1.23 20.65
CA TYR A 151 9.42 0.89 19.86
C TYR A 151 9.74 -0.22 18.85
N GLY A 152 8.75 -1.07 18.59
CA GLY A 152 8.79 -2.09 17.56
C GLY A 152 7.74 -1.82 16.49
N ASN A 153 8.06 -2.16 15.24
CA ASN A 153 7.09 -2.20 14.15
C ASN A 153 6.39 -3.56 14.15
N PHE A 154 5.07 -3.53 14.14
CA PHE A 154 4.24 -4.71 14.15
C PHE A 154 3.29 -4.70 12.96
N LEU A 155 2.97 -5.90 12.49
CA LEU A 155 2.05 -6.13 11.39
C LEU A 155 1.00 -7.14 11.85
N ARG A 156 -0.25 -6.88 11.48
CA ARG A 156 -1.35 -7.83 11.66
C ARG A 156 -2.17 -7.89 10.37
N ILE A 157 -2.52 -9.11 9.99
CA ILE A 157 -3.46 -9.35 8.90
C ILE A 157 -4.86 -9.37 9.51
N LYS A 158 -5.62 -8.26 9.37
CA LYS A 158 -6.99 -8.15 9.89
C LYS A 158 -7.95 -9.05 9.11
N LYS A 159 -7.74 -9.16 7.79
CA LYS A 159 -8.59 -9.94 6.88
C LYS A 159 -7.82 -10.38 5.65
N MET A 160 -8.10 -11.59 5.15
CA MET A 160 -7.82 -12.03 3.77
C MET A 160 -8.96 -12.93 3.32
N ARG A 161 -9.74 -12.52 2.33
CA ARG A 161 -10.82 -13.35 1.76
C ARG A 161 -10.23 -14.48 0.91
N GLY A 162 -10.87 -15.65 0.97
CA GLY A 162 -10.51 -16.80 0.15
C GLY A 162 -9.21 -17.52 0.54
N THR A 163 -8.51 -17.09 1.61
CA THR A 163 -7.27 -17.75 2.05
C THR A 163 -7.07 -17.67 3.57
N ALA A 164 -6.40 -18.68 4.10
CA ALA A 164 -5.93 -18.66 5.48
C ALA A 164 -4.82 -17.60 5.64
N HIS A 165 -4.75 -17.00 6.83
CA HIS A 165 -3.72 -16.02 7.17
C HIS A 165 -3.33 -16.15 8.63
N ALA A 166 -2.13 -15.66 8.96
CA ALA A 166 -1.63 -15.56 10.32
C ALA A 166 -2.63 -14.81 11.22
N LYS A 167 -2.88 -15.35 12.42
CA LYS A 167 -3.82 -14.81 13.42
C LYS A 167 -3.12 -14.10 14.58
N ASN A 168 -1.80 -14.22 14.64
CA ASN A 168 -0.90 -13.59 15.58
C ASN A 168 -0.41 -12.22 15.07
N VAL A 169 0.16 -11.44 15.99
CA VAL A 169 0.90 -10.22 15.67
C VAL A 169 2.30 -10.62 15.18
N LEU A 170 2.73 -10.06 14.07
CA LEU A 170 4.02 -10.32 13.44
C LEU A 170 4.94 -9.12 13.65
N ARG A 171 6.24 -9.35 13.82
CA ARG A 171 7.24 -8.29 13.90
C ARG A 171 7.70 -7.94 12.49
N LEU A 172 7.76 -6.65 12.21
CA LEU A 172 8.20 -6.09 10.93
C LEU A 172 9.60 -5.50 11.11
N ASN A 173 10.56 -5.94 10.29
CA ASN A 173 11.90 -5.36 10.26
C ASN A 173 12.15 -4.74 8.88
N PHE A 174 12.70 -3.53 8.88
CA PHE A 174 13.15 -2.83 7.68
C PHE A 174 14.66 -2.95 7.57
N THR A 175 15.13 -3.47 6.45
CA THR A 175 16.55 -3.74 6.19
C THR A 175 16.94 -3.21 4.81
N GLY A 176 18.22 -3.27 4.47
CA GLY A 176 18.68 -3.00 3.10
C GLY A 176 18.03 -3.93 2.06
N ASP A 177 17.56 -5.11 2.48
CA ASP A 177 16.83 -6.05 1.62
C ASP A 177 15.32 -5.80 1.55
N GLY A 178 14.86 -4.73 2.21
CA GLY A 178 13.46 -4.38 2.32
C GLY A 178 12.82 -4.93 3.59
N ILE A 179 11.54 -5.26 3.48
CA ILE A 179 10.72 -5.73 4.58
C ILE A 179 10.99 -7.22 4.81
N SER A 180 11.28 -7.57 6.06
CA SER A 180 11.25 -8.95 6.57
C SER A 180 10.25 -9.07 7.71
N ILE A 181 9.63 -10.25 7.82
CA ILE A 181 8.57 -10.53 8.79
C ILE A 181 9.03 -11.69 9.68
N ALA A 182 8.94 -11.50 10.99
CA ALA A 182 9.23 -12.54 11.98
C ALA A 182 8.00 -12.83 12.83
N ASP A 183 7.77 -14.10 13.13
CA ASP A 183 6.68 -14.53 14.02
C ASP A 183 7.09 -14.33 15.49
N VAL A 184 6.42 -13.40 16.18
CA VAL A 184 6.70 -13.09 17.60
C VAL A 184 6.41 -14.29 18.51
N GLY A 185 5.43 -15.13 18.18
CA GLY A 185 5.07 -16.32 18.96
C GLY A 185 6.17 -17.38 18.94
N LYS A 186 6.91 -17.50 17.83
CA LYS A 186 8.09 -18.39 17.75
C LYS A 186 9.29 -17.84 18.53
N MET A 187 9.53 -16.52 18.47
CA MET A 187 10.67 -15.91 19.17
C MET A 187 10.60 -16.03 20.70
N LEU A 188 9.38 -16.07 21.28
CA LEU A 188 9.20 -16.27 22.72
C LEU A 188 9.41 -17.74 23.16
N GLN A 189 9.20 -18.71 22.26
CA GLN A 189 9.47 -20.12 22.55
C GLN A 189 10.98 -20.42 22.48
N GLU A 190 11.67 -19.90 21.48
CA GLU A 190 13.13 -20.10 21.31
C GLU A 190 13.96 -19.39 22.40
N GLY A 191 13.45 -18.31 23.00
CA GLY A 191 14.10 -17.62 24.12
C GLY A 191 13.79 -18.19 25.51
N ALA A 192 12.87 -19.16 25.61
CA ALA A 192 12.55 -19.86 26.87
C ALA A 192 13.27 -21.22 26.99
N GLU A 193 13.94 -21.67 25.93
CA GLU A 193 14.74 -22.90 25.87
C GLU A 193 16.27 -22.64 25.97
N GLN A 194 16.68 -21.41 26.28
CA GLN A 194 18.07 -21.03 26.60
C GLN A 194 18.20 -20.56 28.04
#